data_AF-A0A502BMU3-F1
#
_entry.id   AF-A0A502BMU3-F1
#
_cell.length_a   1.000
_cell.length_b   1.000
_cell.length_c   1.000
_cell.angle_alpha   90.00
_cell.angle_beta   90.00
_cell.angle_gamma   90.00
#
_symmetry.space_group_name_H-M   'P 1'
#
loop_
_entity.id
_entity.type
_entity.pdbx_description
1 polymer ?
#
loop_
_entity_poly.entity_id
_entity_poly.type
_entity_poly.pdbx_seq_one_letter_code
_entity_poly.pdbx_strand_id
1 'polypeptide(L)'
;MVFSGSLAQNFSMDRKEADLIMRSNGWLSSQNPEFQNEVLKRSLLVSFEPGEYVYRMGDSLGGIYGLVRGNLTINTEVVREIWTAEISGISA
;
A
#
# COMPACT_ATOMS: atom_id res chain seq x y z
N MET A 1 -18.10 15.79 24.04
CA MET A 1 -18.97 14.94 23.19
C MET A 1 -18.12 13.79 22.71
N VAL A 2 -18.27 12.60 23.31
CA VAL A 2 -17.44 11.42 23.00
C VAL A 2 -18.29 10.50 22.15
N PHE A 3 -17.94 10.32 20.87
CA PHE A 3 -18.54 9.27 20.05
C PHE A 3 -17.88 7.94 20.42
N SER A 4 -18.42 7.30 21.46
CA SER A 4 -18.13 5.89 21.76
C SER A 4 -18.99 5.03 20.82
N GLY A 5 -18.43 4.73 19.66
CA GLY A 5 -18.97 3.77 18.71
C GLY A 5 -17.92 2.69 18.43
N SER A 6 -17.59 1.87 19.43
CA SER A 6 -16.89 0.61 19.19
C SER A 6 -17.85 -0.35 18.49
N LEU A 7 -17.87 -0.28 17.16
CA LEU A 7 -18.28 -1.37 16.27
C LEU A 7 -17.06 -1.81 15.45
N ALA A 8 -15.89 -1.90 16.08
CA ALA A 8 -14.82 -2.73 15.56
C ALA A 8 -15.27 -4.18 15.75
N GLN A 9 -16.21 -4.62 14.93
CA GLN A 9 -16.45 -6.03 14.78
C GLN A 9 -15.14 -6.63 14.30
N ASN A 10 -14.48 -7.39 15.19
CA ASN A 10 -13.37 -8.26 14.88
C ASN A 10 -13.85 -9.36 13.94
N PHE A 11 -14.13 -8.99 12.69
CA PHE A 11 -14.22 -9.92 11.60
C PHE A 11 -12.78 -10.25 11.22
N SER A 12 -12.28 -11.34 11.79
CA SER A 12 -11.10 -11.98 11.25
C SER A 12 -11.41 -12.41 9.82
N MET A 13 -10.76 -11.78 8.85
CA MET A 13 -10.84 -12.16 7.43
C MET A 13 -10.32 -13.59 7.26
N ASP A 14 -11.05 -14.44 6.54
CA ASP A 14 -10.55 -15.77 6.19
C ASP A 14 -9.55 -15.68 5.03
N ARG A 15 -8.55 -16.58 5.06
CA ARG A 15 -7.51 -16.62 4.04
C ARG A 15 -8.08 -16.91 2.64
N LYS A 16 -9.10 -17.78 2.53
CA LYS A 16 -9.69 -18.10 1.22
C LYS A 16 -10.46 -16.92 0.66
N GLU A 17 -11.16 -16.18 1.52
CA GLU A 17 -11.86 -14.96 1.13
C GLU A 17 -10.89 -13.88 0.64
N ALA A 18 -9.79 -13.66 1.37
CA ALA A 18 -8.71 -12.77 0.95
C ALA A 18 -8.12 -13.15 -0.41
N ASP A 19 -7.84 -14.44 -0.63
CA ASP A 19 -7.30 -14.94 -1.90
C ASP A 19 -8.28 -14.72 -3.07
N LEU A 20 -9.59 -14.90 -2.85
CA LEU A 20 -10.61 -14.62 -3.87
C LEU A 20 -10.64 -13.14 -4.25
N ILE A 21 -10.59 -12.24 -3.26
CA ILE A 21 -10.55 -10.79 -3.49
C ILE A 21 -9.30 -10.44 -4.31
N MET A 22 -8.14 -10.94 -3.92
CA MET A 22 -6.87 -10.67 -4.60
C MET A 22 -6.82 -11.15 -6.06
N ARG A 23 -7.57 -12.21 -6.41
CA ARG A 23 -7.69 -12.69 -7.79
C ARG A 23 -8.70 -11.91 -8.62
N SER A 24 -9.62 -11.19 -7.99
CA SER A 24 -10.75 -10.57 -8.69
C SER A 24 -10.39 -9.24 -9.36
N ASN A 25 -9.43 -8.49 -8.81
CA ASN A 25 -9.16 -7.11 -9.23
C ASN A 25 -7.68 -6.73 -9.13
N GLY A 26 -7.31 -5.64 -9.82
CA GLY A 26 -5.99 -5.03 -9.74
C GLY A 26 -4.91 -5.74 -10.55
N TRP A 27 -3.66 -5.53 -10.17
CA TRP A 27 -2.50 -6.06 -10.92
C TRP A 27 -2.41 -7.58 -10.89
N LEU A 28 -2.75 -8.22 -9.76
CA LEU A 28 -2.59 -9.67 -9.63
C LEU A 28 -3.59 -10.43 -10.51
N SER A 29 -4.81 -9.91 -10.70
CA SER A 29 -5.85 -10.57 -11.51
C SER A 29 -5.50 -10.65 -13.00
N SER A 30 -4.63 -9.77 -13.50
CA SER A 30 -4.16 -9.80 -14.89
C SER A 30 -2.99 -10.76 -15.13
N GLN A 31 -2.44 -11.35 -14.06
CA GLN A 31 -1.35 -12.32 -14.17
C GLN A 31 -1.90 -13.72 -14.48
N ASN A 32 -1.05 -14.59 -15.03
CA ASN A 32 -1.44 -15.99 -15.27
C ASN A 32 -1.71 -16.75 -13.95
N PRO A 33 -2.52 -17.82 -13.95
CA PRO A 33 -2.94 -18.50 -12.73
C PRO A 33 -1.79 -19.07 -11.88
N GLU A 34 -0.72 -19.55 -12.51
CA GLU A 34 0.44 -20.11 -11.82
C GLU A 34 1.17 -19.02 -11.03
N PHE A 35 1.37 -17.86 -11.66
CA PHE A 35 1.96 -16.69 -11.00
C PHE A 35 1.09 -16.19 -9.85
N GLN A 36 -0.24 -16.12 -10.04
CA GLN A 36 -1.16 -15.75 -8.97
C GLN A 36 -1.02 -16.68 -7.75
N ASN A 37 -0.95 -17.99 -8.00
CA ASN A 37 -0.79 -18.99 -6.95
C ASN A 37 0.52 -18.81 -6.18
N GLU A 38 1.61 -18.56 -6.89
CA GLU A 38 2.94 -18.42 -6.30
C GLU A 38 3.10 -17.13 -5.48
N VAL A 39 2.43 -16.05 -5.87
CA VAL A 39 2.34 -14.83 -5.06
C VAL A 39 1.54 -15.10 -3.80
N LEU A 40 0.30 -15.59 -3.93
CA LEU A 40 -0.58 -15.81 -2.79
C LEU A 40 0.03 -16.80 -1.80
N LYS A 41 0.61 -17.91 -2.26
CA LYS A 41 1.28 -18.90 -1.41
C LYS A 41 2.35 -18.30 -0.49
N ARG A 42 3.03 -17.23 -0.92
CA ARG A 42 4.07 -16.52 -0.15
C ARG A 42 3.54 -15.30 0.61
N SER A 43 2.28 -14.92 0.41
CA SER A 43 1.65 -13.79 1.08
C SER A 43 1.22 -14.13 2.51
N LEU A 44 1.32 -13.12 3.37
CA LEU A 44 0.84 -13.13 4.75
C LEU A 44 -0.39 -12.22 4.86
N LEU A 45 -1.38 -12.64 5.64
CA LEU A 45 -2.52 -11.79 5.99
C LEU A 45 -2.14 -10.97 7.22
N VAL A 46 -2.13 -9.64 7.07
CA VAL A 46 -1.71 -8.70 8.11
C VAL A 46 -2.80 -7.66 8.33
N SER A 47 -3.05 -7.31 9.59
CA SER A 47 -3.98 -6.25 9.99
C SER A 47 -3.22 -5.06 10.56
N PHE A 48 -3.73 -3.86 10.28
CA PHE A 48 -3.21 -2.60 10.80
C PHE A 48 -4.34 -1.83 11.45
N GLU A 49 -4.05 -1.15 12.56
CA GLU A 49 -4.99 -0.27 13.23
C GLU A 49 -5.13 1.08 12.48
N PRO A 50 -6.26 1.79 12.63
CA PRO A 50 -6.41 3.11 12.03
C PRO A 50 -5.29 4.07 12.42
N GLY A 51 -4.63 4.66 11.41
CA GLY A 51 -3.52 5.59 11.59
C GLY A 51 -2.13 4.93 11.62
N GLU A 52 -2.05 3.59 11.62
CA GLU A 52 -0.77 2.91 11.44
C GLU A 52 -0.26 3.02 10.00
N TYR A 53 1.06 3.12 9.86
CA TYR A 53 1.70 3.17 8.54
C TYR A 53 1.98 1.75 8.05
N VAL A 54 1.46 1.42 6.86
CA VAL A 54 1.77 0.15 6.18
C VAL A 54 3.19 0.17 5.56
N TYR A 55 3.59 1.32 5.01
CA TYR A 55 4.90 1.54 4.39
C TYR A 55 5.25 3.03 4.43
N ARG A 56 6.54 3.37 4.58
CA ARG A 56 7.03 4.75 4.45
C ARG A 56 8.01 4.87 3.30
N MET A 57 7.92 5.98 2.57
CA MET A 57 8.86 6.30 1.50
C MET A 57 10.28 6.41 2.06
N GLY A 58 11.24 5.73 1.44
CA GLY A 58 12.64 5.67 1.88
C GLY A 58 12.97 4.48 2.77
N ASP A 59 11.97 3.72 3.25
CA ASP A 59 12.23 2.43 3.91
C ASP A 59 12.80 1.41 2.92
N SER A 60 13.48 0.40 3.45
CA SER A 60 13.93 -0.75 2.65
C SER A 60 12.76 -1.38 1.90
N LEU A 61 13.01 -1.90 0.69
CA LEU A 61 11.99 -2.53 -0.16
C LEU A 61 11.15 -3.54 0.65
N GLY A 62 9.90 -3.15 0.95
CA GLY A 62 8.98 -3.90 1.81
C GLY A 62 8.12 -4.94 1.10
N GLY A 63 8.31 -5.13 -0.21
CA GLY A 63 7.54 -6.06 -1.02
C GLY A 63 6.23 -5.47 -1.57
N ILE A 64 5.30 -6.36 -1.95
CA ILE A 64 4.01 -6.02 -2.56
C ILE A 64 2.90 -6.24 -1.54
N TYR A 65 1.99 -5.27 -1.43
CA TYR A 65 0.83 -5.35 -0.54
C TYR A 65 -0.46 -5.41 -1.35
N GLY A 66 -1.42 -6.20 -0.87
CA GLY A 66 -2.77 -6.28 -1.39
C GLY A 66 -3.79 -5.90 -0.34
N LEU A 67 -4.71 -4.97 -0.67
CA LEU A 67 -5.77 -4.56 0.24
C LEU A 67 -7.01 -5.44 0.04
N VAL A 68 -7.36 -6.23 1.06
CA VAL A 68 -8.54 -7.11 1.03
C VAL A 68 -9.71 -6.57 1.86
N ARG A 69 -9.46 -5.61 2.77
CA ARG A 69 -10.50 -5.00 3.60
C ARG A 69 -10.05 -3.63 4.12
N GLY A 70 -10.98 -2.67 4.15
CA GLY A 70 -10.73 -1.33 4.71
C GLY A 70 -10.38 -0.30 3.63
N ASN A 71 -9.70 0.77 4.03
CA ASN A 71 -9.28 1.86 3.16
C ASN A 71 -7.78 2.12 3.36
N LEU A 72 -7.08 2.44 2.28
CA LEU A 72 -5.67 2.81 2.30
C LEU A 72 -5.50 4.18 1.63
N THR A 73 -4.79 5.09 2.28
CA THR A 73 -4.40 6.37 1.69
C THR A 73 -2.94 6.30 1.28
N ILE A 74 -2.65 6.57 0.01
CA ILE A 74 -1.29 6.67 -0.51
C ILE A 74 -0.95 8.15 -0.65
N ASN A 75 0.07 8.58 0.08
CA ASN A 75 0.62 9.93 -0.03
C ASN A 75 2.00 9.83 -0.68
N THR A 76 2.18 10.52 -1.80
CA THR A 76 3.46 10.66 -2.47
C THR A 76 3.89 12.12 -2.39
N GLU A 77 5.15 12.37 -2.10
CA GLU A 77 5.71 13.71 -2.21
C GLU A 77 6.16 13.93 -3.66
N VAL A 78 5.77 15.07 -4.23
CA VAL A 78 6.32 15.51 -5.52
C VAL A 78 7.65 16.17 -5.23
N VAL A 79 8.76 15.47 -5.48
CA VAL A 79 10.08 16.10 -5.46
C VAL A 79 10.15 17.03 -6.67
N ARG A 80 10.16 18.34 -6.43
CA ARG A 80 10.53 19.33 -7.45
C ARG A 80 12.04 19.48 -7.42
N GLU A 81 12.73 18.97 -8.43
CA GLU A 81 14.11 19.39 -8.69
C GLU A 81 14.11 20.89 -8.99
N ILE A 82 14.64 21.68 -8.06
CA ILE A 82 14.92 23.09 -8.30
C ILE A 82 16.35 23.16 -8.83
N TRP A 83 16.50 23.33 -10.14
CA TRP A 83 17.80 23.64 -10.73
C TRP A 83 18.17 25.08 -10.36
N THR A 84 19.20 25.27 -9.53
CA THR A 84 19.85 26.58 -9.37
C THR A 84 20.84 26.75 -10.51
N ALA A 85 20.51 27.61 -11.49
CA ALA A 85 21.49 28.04 -12.47
C ALA A 85 22.43 29.06 -11.79
N GLU A 86 23.69 28.69 -11.55
CA GLU A 86 24.74 29.68 -11.28
C GLU A 86 24.99 30.46 -12.57
N ILE A 87 24.50 31.71 -12.63
CA ILE A 87 24.89 32.66 -13.68
C ILE A 87 26.27 33.18 -13.31
N SER A 88 27.32 32.40 -13.60
CA SER A 88 28.69 32.90 -13.61
C SER A 88 28.94 33.60 -14.95
N GLY A 89 28.84 34.93 -15.00
CA GLY A 89 29.26 35.64 -16.22
C GLY A 89 28.86 37.09 -16.45
N ILE A 90 28.38 37.86 -15.47
CA ILE A 90 28.24 39.32 -15.65
C ILE A 90 29.24 40.01 -14.72
N SER A 91 30.49 40.10 -15.17
CA SER A 91 31.40 41.15 -14.72
C SER A 91 31.13 42.40 -15.57
N ALA A 92 30.97 43.52 -14.87
CA ALA A 92 30.67 44.86 -15.36
C ALA A 92 31.68 45.42 -16.38
#